data_AF-A0A3M1IL78-F1
#
_entry.id   AF-A0A3M1IL78-F1
#
_cell.length_a   1.000
_cell.length_b   1.000
_cell.length_c   1.000
_cell.angle_alpha   90.00
_cell.angle_beta   90.00
_cell.angle_gamma   90.00
#
_symmetry.space_group_name_H-M   'P 1'
#
loop_
_entity.id
_entity.type
_entity.pdbx_description
1 polymer ?
#
loop_
_entity_poly.entity_id
_entity_poly.type
_entity_poly.pdbx_seq_one_letter_code
_entity_poly.pdbx_strand_id
1 'polypeptide(L)' 'MLLGPAAGRIAAAEETPASGPATIEHTVVYESGREGYHTFRIPSVIVTPTGDLLAFAEGRKSGRGDAGDIDLVVKRSSD' A
#
# COMPACT_ATOMS: atom_id res chain seq x y z
N MET A 1 20.58 3.24 -61.55
CA MET A 1 20.80 2.26 -60.45
C MET A 1 19.89 2.69 -59.30
N LEU A 2 18.91 1.86 -58.96
CA LEU A 2 17.87 2.15 -57.96
C LEU A 2 18.29 1.51 -56.63
N LEU A 3 18.60 2.30 -55.58
CA LEU A 3 18.72 1.78 -54.22
C LEU A 3 17.31 1.71 -53.60
N GLY A 4 16.85 0.51 -53.27
CA GLY A 4 15.62 0.29 -52.51
C GLY A 4 15.85 0.43 -50.99
N PRO A 5 14.80 0.69 -50.20
CA PRO A 5 14.94 0.82 -48.75
C PRO A 5 15.07 -0.55 -48.07
N ALA A 6 15.99 -0.67 -47.12
CA ALA A 6 16.08 -1.81 -46.23
C ALA A 6 14.93 -1.77 -45.22
N ALA A 7 14.00 -2.71 -45.30
CA ALA A 7 12.98 -2.91 -44.28
C ALA A 7 13.64 -3.42 -43.00
N GLY A 8 13.76 -2.56 -41.99
CA GLY A 8 14.14 -2.97 -40.64
C GLY A 8 13.09 -3.93 -40.08
N ARG A 9 13.51 -5.14 -39.70
CA ARG A 9 12.65 -6.11 -39.04
C ARG A 9 12.39 -5.60 -37.62
N ILE A 10 11.12 -5.32 -37.31
CA ILE A 10 10.68 -5.18 -35.92
C ILE A 10 10.86 -6.53 -35.24
N ALA A 11 11.63 -6.58 -34.16
CA ALA A 11 11.67 -7.75 -33.29
C ALA A 11 10.26 -7.94 -32.73
N ALA A 12 9.72 -9.15 -32.84
CA ALA A 12 8.46 -9.52 -32.20
C ALA A 12 8.63 -9.30 -30.70
N ALA A 13 7.76 -8.48 -30.10
CA ALA A 13 7.64 -8.41 -28.66
C ALA A 13 7.27 -9.80 -28.15
N GLU A 14 8.09 -10.37 -27.26
CA GLU A 14 7.66 -11.52 -26.47
C GLU A 14 6.48 -11.07 -25.59
N GLU A 15 5.27 -11.51 -25.95
CA GLU A 15 4.10 -11.36 -25.09
C GLU A 15 4.37 -12.09 -23.77
N THR A 16 4.55 -11.32 -22.70
CA THR A 16 4.58 -11.86 -21.34
C THR A 16 3.22 -12.50 -21.07
N PRO A 17 3.15 -13.77 -20.64
CA PRO A 17 1.87 -14.42 -20.38
C PRO A 17 1.11 -13.61 -19.34
N ALA A 18 -0.14 -13.26 -19.66
CA ALA A 18 -1.02 -12.52 -18.77
C ALA A 18 -1.16 -13.28 -17.44
N SER A 19 -0.65 -12.69 -16.36
CA SER A 19 -0.83 -13.17 -14.99
C SER A 19 -2.34 -13.27 -14.71
N GLY A 20 -2.77 -14.39 -14.14
CA GLY A 20 -4.15 -14.55 -13.65
C GLY A 20 -4.54 -13.47 -12.64
N PRO A 21 -5.82 -13.39 -12.24
CA PRO A 21 -6.29 -12.33 -11.35
C PRO A 21 -5.48 -12.38 -10.04
N ALA A 22 -4.90 -11.24 -9.66
CA ALA A 22 -4.19 -11.12 -8.39
C ALA A 22 -5.18 -11.35 -7.23
N THR A 23 -4.83 -12.24 -6.31
CA THR A 23 -5.58 -12.42 -5.06
C THR A 23 -5.37 -11.20 -4.17
N ILE A 24 -6.46 -10.64 -3.64
CA ILE A 24 -6.41 -9.57 -2.66
C ILE A 24 -6.41 -10.18 -1.26
N GLU A 25 -5.31 -9.98 -0.53
CA GLU A 25 -5.16 -10.39 0.87
C GLU A 25 -5.50 -9.23 1.81
N HIS A 26 -6.08 -9.53 2.96
CA HIS A 26 -6.47 -8.52 3.96
C HIS A 26 -5.85 -8.83 5.33
N THR A 27 -5.29 -7.80 5.96
CA THR A 27 -4.70 -7.88 7.32
C THR A 27 -5.21 -6.73 8.19
N VAL A 28 -5.54 -7.03 9.44
CA VAL A 28 -5.89 -6.02 10.44
C VAL A 28 -4.62 -5.43 11.04
N VAL A 29 -4.36 -4.14 10.79
CA VAL A 29 -3.20 -3.42 11.34
C VAL A 29 -3.48 -2.88 12.74
N TYR A 30 -4.68 -2.32 12.96
CA TYR A 30 -5.14 -1.77 14.24
C TYR A 30 -6.49 -2.36 14.61
N GLU A 31 -6.55 -3.09 15.74
CA GLU A 31 -7.77 -3.73 16.24
C GLU A 31 -8.36 -2.91 17.39
N SER A 32 -9.64 -2.54 17.31
CA SER A 32 -10.32 -1.78 18.37
C SER A 32 -10.37 -2.55 19.69
N GLY A 33 -10.22 -1.86 20.82
CA GLY A 33 -10.17 -2.48 22.14
C GLY A 33 -8.84 -3.13 22.49
N ARG A 34 -7.81 -2.98 21.65
CA ARG A 34 -6.44 -3.48 21.89
C ARG A 34 -5.49 -2.33 22.17
N GLU A 35 -4.31 -2.67 22.70
CA GLU A 35 -3.19 -1.73 22.87
C GLU A 35 -3.52 -0.50 23.75
N GLY A 36 -4.56 -0.61 24.59
CA GLY A 36 -5.01 0.49 25.45
C GLY A 36 -5.98 1.48 24.79
N TYR A 37 -6.46 1.21 23.57
CA TYR A 37 -7.34 2.10 22.83
C TYR A 37 -8.73 1.52 22.64
N HIS A 38 -9.75 2.36 22.81
CA HIS A 38 -11.13 2.00 22.49
C HIS A 38 -11.31 1.82 20.98
N THR A 39 -10.81 2.73 20.15
CA THR A 39 -10.97 2.69 18.69
C THR A 39 -9.80 3.36 17.98
N PHE A 40 -9.48 2.87 16.78
CA PHE A 40 -8.56 3.51 15.87
C PHE A 40 -9.31 4.13 14.68
N ARG A 41 -9.02 5.39 14.32
CA ARG A 41 -9.65 6.09 13.18
C ARG A 41 -8.62 6.88 12.35
N ILE A 42 -9.09 7.42 11.23
CA ILE A 42 -8.32 8.28 10.31
C ILE A 42 -7.02 7.60 9.84
N PRO A 43 -7.12 6.39 9.25
CA PRO A 43 -5.93 5.65 8.84
C PRO A 43 -5.23 6.35 7.67
N SER A 44 -3.91 6.31 7.68
CA SER A 44 -3.08 6.65 6.52
C SER A 44 -1.92 5.69 6.40
N VAL A 45 -1.44 5.47 5.18
CA VAL A 45 -0.30 4.60 4.91
C VAL A 45 0.61 5.25 3.88
N ILE A 46 1.92 5.17 4.11
CA ILE A 46 2.93 5.63 3.16
C ILE A 46 4.01 4.57 2.98
N VAL A 47 4.68 4.62 1.83
CA VAL A 47 5.92 3.88 1.58
C VAL A 47 7.09 4.84 1.80
N THR A 48 8.06 4.41 2.60
CA THR A 48 9.30 5.16 2.83
C THR A 48 10.27 5.01 1.66
N PRO A 49 11.31 5.87 1.55
CA PRO A 49 12.35 5.70 0.52
C PRO A 49 13.10 4.37 0.59
N THR A 50 13.13 3.71 1.75
CA THR A 50 13.74 2.38 1.95
C THR A 50 12.80 1.23 1.61
N GLY A 51 11.55 1.50 1.23
CA GLY A 51 10.54 0.51 0.88
C GLY A 51 9.65 0.05 2.04
N ASP A 52 9.94 0.47 3.28
CA ASP A 52 9.10 0.12 4.43
C ASP A 52 7.72 0.78 4.33
N LEU A 53 6.70 0.09 4.82
CA LEU A 53 5.36 0.64 5.03
C LEU A 53 5.26 1.26 6.42
N LEU A 54 4.74 2.49 6.49
CA LEU A 54 4.33 3.12 7.75
C LEU A 54 2.82 3.32 7.73
N ALA A 55 2.11 2.62 8.61
CA ALA A 55 0.67 2.74 8.79
C ALA A 55 0.37 3.57 10.04
N PHE A 56 -0.25 4.73 9.87
CA PHE A 56 -0.65 5.63 10.95
C PHE A 56 -2.14 5.49 11.27
N ALA A 57 -2.50 5.78 12.51
CA ALA A 57 -3.89 5.94 12.93
C ALA A 57 -3.98 6.87 14.15
N GLU A 58 -5.16 7.41 14.39
CA GLU A 58 -5.53 8.00 15.67
C GLU A 58 -5.94 6.89 16.64
N GLY A 59 -5.16 6.67 17.70
CA GLY A 59 -5.54 5.84 18.84
C GLY A 59 -6.43 6.63 19.80
N ARG A 60 -7.75 6.41 19.74
CA ARG A 60 -8.72 7.12 20.59
C ARG A 60 -8.98 6.31 21.86
N LYS A 61 -8.60 6.85 23.02
CA LYS A 61 -8.63 6.11 24.29
C LYS A 61 -10.05 5.91 24.83
N SER A 62 -10.87 6.94 24.80
CA SER A 62 -12.15 6.97 25.53
C SER A 62 -13.40 6.72 24.68
N GLY A 63 -13.29 6.68 23.35
CA GLY A 63 -14.46 6.52 22.48
C GLY A 63 -14.21 6.83 21.00
N ARG A 64 -15.30 6.98 20.24
CA ARG A 64 -15.27 7.22 18.79
C ARG A 64 -15.39 8.69 18.38
N GLY A 65 -15.47 9.61 19.34
CA GLY A 65 -15.66 11.06 19.11
C GLY A 65 -14.39 11.73 18.59
N ASP A 66 -14.53 12.85 17.86
CA ASP A 66 -13.44 13.58 17.18
C ASP A 66 -12.62 14.51 18.08
N ALA A 67 -12.88 14.47 19.38
CA ALA A 67 -12.12 15.20 20.39
C ALA A 67 -11.96 14.31 21.64
N GLY A 68 -10.93 14.60 22.45
CA GLY A 68 -10.62 13.88 23.67
C GLY A 68 -9.15 13.50 23.74
N ASP A 69 -8.87 12.42 24.48
CA ASP A 69 -7.54 11.83 24.55
C ASP A 69 -7.30 10.93 23.32
N ILE A 70 -6.55 11.48 22.36
CA ILE A 70 -6.27 10.90 21.05
C ILE A 70 -4.76 10.95 20.81
N ASP A 71 -4.14 9.77 20.72
CA ASP A 71 -2.73 9.65 20.38
C ASP A 71 -2.58 9.43 18.87
N LEU A 72 -1.50 9.95 18.28
CA LEU A 72 -1.07 9.55 16.93
C LEU A 72 -0.13 8.35 17.05
N VAL A 73 -0.51 7.22 16.46
CA VAL A 73 0.26 5.97 16.51
C VAL A 73 0.74 5.56 15.13
N VAL A 74 1.84 4.80 15.09
CA VAL A 74 2.43 4.26 13.85
C VAL A 74 2.87 2.81 14.06
N LYS A 75 2.61 1.96 13.06
CA LYS A 75 3.18 0.62 12.92
C LYS A 75 4.01 0.58 11.64
N ARG A 76 5.17 -0.09 11.70
CA ARG A 76 6.10 -0.26 10.57
C ARG A 76 6.08 -1.71 10.12
N SER A 77 6.05 -1.92 8.81
CA SER A 77 6.37 -3.20 8.15
C SER A 77 7.57 -2.96 7.24
N SER A 78 8.50 -3.91 7.27
CA SER A 78 9.77 -3.87 6.53
C SER A 78 9.95 -5.11 5.65
N ASP A 79 8.84 -5.81 5.40
CA ASP A 79 8.71 -7.09 4.74
C ASP A 79 7.74 -7.00 3.55
#